data_AF-E7GTT4-F1
#
_entry.id   AF-E7GTT4-F1
#
_cell.length_a   1.000
_cell.length_b   1.000
_cell.length_c   1.000
_cell.angle_alpha   90.00
_cell.angle_beta   90.00
_cell.angle_gamma   90.00
#
_symmetry.space_group_name_H-M   'P 1'
#
loop_
_entity.id
_entity.type
_entity.pdbx_description
1 polymer ?
#
loop_
_entity_poly.entity_id
_entity_poly.type
_entity_poly.pdbx_seq_one_letter_code
_entity_poly.pdbx_strand_id
1 'polypeptide(L)'
;MSIKGVFQELYVGKAEANLITGFGSRKNIPYEELKQINYAFSKQGERGYLDFKTLSGATIRFSFTQKVNMKIKKTIELIKENYPQLDIIEEDLSSLKFYQRNWFIIILLFLCCFPIGLFLLWYYKKGTRSSRAMITIAAVFLWIAGLFSSYRTFTSSFNEVNSAYNDIMTSASEAGNLFLPETESTTESTSDTEAYSTTLTAGHYIVGVDIPEGTYDFFSKQGSGNLFSDDGTLNEIFTADDSLTKKQFEDYGISDIWSKDELHNISLVSGTIVSVTGTQQISAGCSDANISGMAERETNNAHTIELGYGLYAAGDDFPAGTYDIVWIEGNGNIMTEPYEMNYGINEIMGDPLAGNNDELSQSLSKLADALYIKQFTNLILKENDILNIKDIKIKLIPK
;
A
#
# COMPACT_ATOMS: atom_id res chain seq x y z
N MET A 1 7.80 -57.71 -9.84
CA MET A 1 8.74 -57.04 -8.90
C MET A 1 7.99 -55.96 -8.14
N SER A 2 8.18 -55.80 -6.81
CA SER A 2 7.63 -54.65 -6.07
C SER A 2 8.68 -53.57 -5.85
N ILE A 3 8.27 -52.30 -6.01
CA ILE A 3 9.12 -51.12 -5.91
C ILE A 3 8.42 -50.06 -5.07
N LYS A 4 9.01 -49.74 -3.91
CA LYS A 4 8.53 -48.66 -3.05
C LYS A 4 8.97 -47.30 -3.61
N GLY A 5 7.99 -46.43 -3.83
CA GLY A 5 8.16 -45.04 -4.24
C GLY A 5 7.81 -44.05 -3.12
N VAL A 6 7.51 -42.82 -3.50
CA VAL A 6 7.12 -41.74 -2.58
C VAL A 6 5.60 -41.78 -2.39
N PHE A 7 5.14 -42.29 -1.25
CA PHE A 7 3.71 -42.53 -0.95
C PHE A 7 3.02 -43.39 -2.02
N GLN A 8 3.76 -44.28 -2.67
CA GLN A 8 3.28 -45.17 -3.73
C GLN A 8 4.09 -46.48 -3.72
N GLU A 9 3.50 -47.58 -4.18
CA GLU A 9 4.18 -48.84 -4.42
C GLU A 9 3.81 -49.35 -5.81
N LEU A 10 4.82 -49.70 -6.63
CA LEU A 10 4.66 -50.16 -8.00
C LEU A 10 4.98 -51.65 -8.08
N TYR A 11 4.01 -52.42 -8.58
CA TYR A 11 4.16 -53.84 -8.86
C TYR A 11 4.26 -54.04 -10.36
N VAL A 12 5.40 -54.52 -10.82
CA VAL A 12 5.71 -54.69 -12.24
C VAL A 12 5.58 -56.16 -12.61
N GLY A 13 4.65 -56.47 -13.52
CA GLY A 13 4.50 -57.76 -14.18
C GLY A 13 5.05 -57.73 -15.61
N LYS A 14 4.86 -58.84 -16.34
CA LYS A 14 5.30 -58.96 -17.74
C LYS A 14 4.39 -58.19 -18.70
N ALA A 15 3.07 -58.20 -18.48
CA ALA A 15 2.06 -57.58 -19.37
C ALA A 15 1.42 -56.30 -18.80
N GLU A 16 1.49 -56.11 -17.48
CA GLU A 16 0.89 -54.96 -16.80
C GLU A 16 1.70 -54.55 -15.58
N ALA A 17 1.52 -53.31 -15.16
CA ALA A 17 1.96 -52.82 -13.87
C ALA A 17 0.76 -52.39 -13.02
N ASN A 18 0.86 -52.60 -11.70
CA ASN A 18 -0.14 -52.15 -10.74
C ASN A 18 0.49 -51.10 -9.81
N LEU A 19 -0.10 -49.91 -9.79
CA LEU A 19 0.32 -48.82 -8.91
C LEU A 19 -0.64 -48.72 -7.73
N ILE A 20 -0.13 -48.92 -6.51
CA ILE A 20 -0.85 -48.70 -5.26
C ILE A 20 -0.44 -47.36 -4.69
N THR A 21 -1.38 -46.46 -4.49
CA THR A 21 -1.15 -45.15 -3.84
C THR A 21 -1.14 -45.30 -2.31
N GLY A 22 -0.57 -44.31 -1.60
CA GLY A 22 -0.50 -44.31 -0.13
C GLY A 22 -1.85 -44.35 0.59
N PHE A 23 -2.96 -44.07 -0.12
CA PHE A 23 -4.33 -44.21 0.39
C PHE A 23 -5.00 -45.54 -0.02
N GLY A 24 -4.22 -46.52 -0.48
CA GLY A 24 -4.70 -47.86 -0.85
C GLY A 24 -5.37 -47.96 -2.22
N SER A 25 -5.61 -46.85 -2.93
CA SER A 25 -6.18 -46.91 -4.28
C SER A 25 -5.21 -47.62 -5.24
N ARG A 26 -5.73 -48.59 -5.99
CA ARG A 26 -4.98 -49.38 -6.99
C ARG A 26 -5.32 -48.87 -8.39
N LYS A 27 -4.30 -48.69 -9.21
CA LYS A 27 -4.43 -48.41 -10.64
C LYS A 27 -3.73 -49.51 -11.43
N ASN A 28 -4.50 -50.23 -12.25
CA ASN A 28 -3.93 -51.13 -13.24
C ASN A 28 -3.40 -50.29 -14.43
N ILE A 29 -2.27 -50.71 -14.98
CA ILE A 29 -1.55 -50.10 -16.09
C ILE A 29 -1.20 -51.23 -17.08
N PRO A 30 -2.12 -51.64 -17.96
CA PRO A 30 -1.83 -52.58 -19.03
C PRO A 30 -0.85 -51.96 -20.03
N TYR A 31 0.21 -52.68 -20.42
CA TYR A 31 1.24 -52.11 -21.31
C TYR A 31 0.73 -51.87 -22.74
N GLU A 32 -0.28 -52.63 -23.18
CA GLU A 32 -0.93 -52.48 -24.48
C GLU A 32 -1.72 -51.17 -24.61
N GLU A 33 -2.13 -50.58 -23.49
CA GLU A 33 -2.84 -49.30 -23.45
C GLU A 33 -1.89 -48.09 -23.34
N LEU A 34 -0.58 -48.33 -23.38
CA LEU A 34 0.43 -47.28 -23.27
C LEU A 34 0.90 -46.81 -24.65
N LYS A 35 0.98 -45.49 -24.77
CA LYS A 35 1.65 -44.83 -25.90
C LYS A 35 3.16 -44.84 -25.72
N GLN A 36 3.63 -44.49 -24.51
CA GLN A 36 5.05 -44.40 -24.17
C GLN A 36 5.26 -44.38 -22.65
N ILE A 37 6.50 -44.66 -22.23
CA ILE A 37 6.96 -44.46 -20.86
C ILE A 37 8.10 -43.45 -20.85
N ASN A 38 7.93 -42.34 -20.12
CA ASN A 38 9.03 -41.41 -19.86
C ASN A 38 9.58 -41.67 -18.47
N TYR A 39 10.89 -41.75 -18.30
CA TYR A 39 11.48 -41.97 -16.98
C TYR A 39 12.71 -41.13 -16.76
N ALA A 40 12.98 -40.81 -15.50
CA ALA A 40 14.19 -40.10 -15.10
C ALA A 40 14.72 -40.67 -13.78
N PHE A 41 16.01 -40.99 -13.72
CA PHE A 41 16.64 -41.45 -12.48
C PHE A 41 16.71 -40.32 -11.45
N SER A 42 16.47 -40.63 -10.18
CA SER A 42 16.58 -39.65 -9.10
C SER A 42 18.03 -39.21 -8.93
N LYS A 43 18.23 -37.90 -8.78
CA LYS A 43 19.53 -37.25 -8.51
C LYS A 43 19.44 -36.46 -7.19
N GLN A 44 20.56 -35.97 -6.68
CA GLN A 44 20.56 -35.18 -5.45
C GLN A 44 19.62 -33.97 -5.56
N GLY A 45 18.66 -33.85 -4.63
CA GLY A 45 17.63 -32.81 -4.64
C GLY A 45 16.46 -33.02 -5.63
N GLU A 46 16.55 -34.00 -6.53
CA GLU A 46 15.54 -34.26 -7.57
C GLU A 46 14.99 -35.69 -7.48
N ARG A 47 13.66 -35.79 -7.37
CA ARG A 47 12.96 -37.08 -7.35
C ARG A 47 12.94 -37.68 -8.74
N GLY A 48 13.20 -38.98 -8.81
CA GLY A 48 13.05 -39.75 -10.04
C GLY A 48 11.59 -40.09 -10.28
N TYR A 49 11.25 -40.40 -11.53
CA TYR A 49 9.89 -40.78 -11.89
C TYR A 49 9.82 -41.74 -13.09
N LEU A 50 8.66 -42.38 -13.19
CA LEU A 50 8.14 -43.15 -14.30
C LEU A 50 6.76 -42.60 -14.65
N ASP A 51 6.61 -42.12 -15.87
CA ASP A 51 5.37 -41.59 -16.42
C ASP A 51 4.85 -42.55 -17.49
N PHE A 52 3.82 -43.31 -17.13
CA PHE A 52 3.07 -44.15 -18.04
C PHE A 52 2.06 -43.27 -18.77
N LYS A 53 2.29 -42.96 -20.05
CA LYS A 53 1.36 -42.20 -20.88
C LYS A 53 0.44 -43.16 -21.61
N THR A 54 -0.85 -43.10 -21.31
CA THR A 54 -1.86 -43.94 -21.95
C THR A 54 -2.19 -43.45 -23.36
N LEU A 55 -2.77 -44.30 -24.19
CA LEU A 55 -3.30 -43.94 -25.50
C LEU A 55 -4.37 -42.83 -25.43
N SER A 56 -5.12 -42.78 -24.32
CA SER A 56 -6.10 -41.72 -24.02
C SER A 56 -5.48 -40.36 -23.61
N GLY A 57 -4.15 -40.28 -23.51
CA GLY A 57 -3.44 -39.06 -23.11
C GLY A 57 -3.33 -38.84 -21.60
N ALA A 58 -3.87 -39.74 -20.76
CA ALA A 58 -3.67 -39.69 -19.33
C ALA A 58 -2.22 -40.06 -18.96
N THR A 59 -1.69 -39.48 -17.89
CA THR A 59 -0.36 -39.82 -17.37
C THR A 59 -0.48 -40.35 -15.96
N ILE A 60 -0.01 -41.58 -15.77
CA ILE A 60 0.10 -42.22 -14.46
C ILE A 60 1.56 -42.10 -14.02
N ARG A 61 1.82 -41.30 -12.98
CA ARG A 61 3.17 -41.04 -12.46
C ARG A 61 3.47 -41.88 -11.23
N PHE A 62 4.60 -42.57 -11.26
CA PHE A 62 5.24 -43.18 -10.10
C PHE A 62 6.53 -42.44 -9.78
N SER A 63 6.65 -41.88 -8.57
CA SER A 63 7.85 -41.15 -8.12
C SER A 63 8.65 -41.93 -7.11
N PHE A 64 9.99 -41.82 -7.15
CA PHE A 64 10.89 -42.61 -6.29
C PHE A 64 12.14 -41.81 -5.87
N THR A 65 12.86 -42.36 -4.88
CA THR A 65 14.11 -41.79 -4.35
C THR A 65 15.33 -42.48 -4.96
N GLN A 66 16.50 -41.85 -4.83
CA GLN A 66 17.77 -42.32 -5.41
C GLN A 66 18.12 -43.78 -5.08
N LYS A 67 17.78 -44.27 -3.88
CA LYS A 67 18.00 -45.65 -3.45
C LYS A 67 17.31 -46.69 -4.35
N VAL A 68 16.30 -46.26 -5.11
CA VAL A 68 15.45 -47.12 -5.94
C VAL A 68 15.96 -47.19 -7.38
N ASN A 69 16.89 -46.31 -7.81
CA ASN A 69 17.36 -46.20 -9.20
C ASN A 69 17.74 -47.56 -9.82
N MET A 70 18.47 -48.41 -9.09
CA MET A 70 18.85 -49.75 -9.59
C MET A 70 17.63 -50.65 -9.85
N LYS A 71 16.59 -50.59 -9.02
CA LYS A 71 15.34 -51.36 -9.23
C LYS A 71 14.58 -50.82 -10.44
N ILE A 72 14.60 -49.51 -10.65
CA ILE A 72 14.00 -48.87 -11.83
C ILE A 72 14.71 -49.30 -13.10
N LYS A 73 16.05 -49.35 -13.12
CA LYS A 73 16.80 -49.84 -14.28
C LYS A 73 16.38 -51.26 -14.68
N LYS A 74 16.35 -52.19 -13.72
CA LYS A 74 15.87 -53.57 -13.94
C LYS A 74 14.41 -53.63 -14.42
N THR A 75 13.58 -52.69 -13.97
CA THR A 75 12.18 -52.59 -14.38
C THR A 75 12.05 -52.15 -15.83
N ILE A 76 12.80 -51.13 -16.23
CA ILE A 76 12.84 -50.69 -17.63
C ILE A 76 13.34 -51.80 -18.53
N GLU A 77 14.41 -52.52 -18.15
CA GLU A 77 14.93 -53.67 -18.89
C GLU A 77 13.87 -54.76 -19.06
N LEU A 78 13.17 -55.14 -17.98
CA LEU A 78 12.09 -56.13 -18.02
C LEU A 78 10.95 -55.71 -18.97
N ILE A 79 10.53 -54.44 -18.94
CA ILE A 79 9.45 -53.96 -19.81
C ILE A 79 9.91 -53.96 -21.27
N LYS A 80 11.14 -53.51 -21.56
CA LYS A 80 11.71 -53.52 -22.92
C LYS A 80 11.80 -54.95 -23.49
N GLU A 81 12.16 -55.93 -22.67
CA GLU A 81 12.26 -57.32 -23.09
C GLU A 81 10.90 -57.93 -23.45
N ASN A 82 9.85 -57.62 -22.68
CA ASN A 82 8.52 -58.19 -22.90
C ASN A 82 7.68 -57.39 -23.91
N TYR A 83 7.92 -56.09 -24.04
CA TYR A 83 7.17 -55.16 -24.91
C TYR A 83 8.14 -54.24 -25.68
N PRO A 84 8.91 -54.78 -26.65
CA PRO A 84 9.95 -54.02 -27.35
C PRO A 84 9.42 -52.91 -28.26
N GLN A 85 8.13 -52.98 -28.61
CA GLN A 85 7.46 -51.96 -29.45
C GLN A 85 7.09 -50.70 -28.67
N LEU A 86 7.11 -50.75 -27.33
CA LEU A 86 6.74 -49.63 -26.48
C LEU A 86 7.87 -48.61 -26.42
N ASP A 87 7.58 -47.36 -26.74
CA ASP A 87 8.55 -46.28 -26.67
C ASP A 87 8.88 -45.94 -25.20
N ILE A 88 10.16 -46.06 -24.82
CA ILE A 88 10.63 -45.82 -23.47
C ILE A 88 11.79 -44.84 -23.50
N ILE A 89 11.52 -43.61 -23.07
CA ILE A 89 12.40 -42.45 -23.18
C ILE A 89 13.00 -42.11 -21.81
N GLU A 90 14.33 -42.05 -21.74
CA GLU A 90 15.05 -41.52 -20.57
C GLU A 90 15.18 -40.00 -20.65
N GLU A 91 14.80 -39.30 -19.59
CA GLU A 91 14.92 -37.86 -19.44
C GLU A 91 16.04 -37.52 -18.44
N ASP A 92 16.91 -36.58 -18.82
CA ASP A 92 18.05 -36.18 -17.98
C ASP A 92 17.70 -35.00 -17.06
N LEU A 93 17.61 -35.28 -15.76
CA LEU A 93 17.38 -34.25 -14.72
C LEU A 93 18.53 -33.24 -14.58
N SER A 94 19.74 -33.51 -15.12
CA SER A 94 20.83 -32.53 -15.11
C SER A 94 20.53 -31.33 -16.00
N SER A 95 19.71 -31.51 -17.04
CA SER A 95 19.32 -30.45 -17.97
C SER A 95 18.34 -29.43 -17.39
N LEU A 96 17.81 -29.68 -16.19
CA LEU A 96 16.84 -28.79 -15.55
C LEU A 96 17.45 -27.42 -15.26
N LYS A 97 16.78 -26.38 -15.80
CA LYS A 97 17.07 -24.98 -15.49
C LYS A 97 16.83 -24.72 -14.00
N PHE A 98 17.52 -23.72 -13.44
CA PHE A 98 17.46 -23.45 -11.99
C PHE A 98 16.02 -23.27 -11.48
N TYR A 99 15.15 -22.59 -12.24
CA TYR A 99 13.75 -22.34 -11.87
C TYR A 99 12.86 -23.59 -11.92
N GLN A 100 13.34 -24.66 -12.55
CA GLN A 100 12.68 -25.96 -12.60
C GLN A 100 13.13 -26.85 -11.44
N ARG A 101 14.09 -26.44 -10.61
CA ARG A 101 14.59 -27.30 -9.53
C ARG A 101 13.66 -27.29 -8.33
N ASN A 102 13.51 -28.43 -7.67
CA ASN A 102 12.58 -28.57 -6.55
C ASN A 102 12.93 -27.61 -5.41
N TRP A 103 14.21 -27.45 -5.08
CA TRP A 103 14.65 -26.55 -4.01
C TRP A 103 14.22 -25.10 -4.28
N PHE A 104 14.36 -24.64 -5.52
CA PHE A 104 14.04 -23.27 -5.91
C PHE A 104 12.52 -23.02 -5.82
N ILE A 105 11.73 -23.97 -6.30
CA ILE A 105 10.26 -23.91 -6.22
C ILE A 105 9.79 -23.88 -4.76
N ILE A 106 10.39 -24.69 -3.89
CA ILE A 106 10.06 -24.74 -2.46
C ILE A 106 10.43 -23.42 -1.75
N ILE A 107 11.60 -22.84 -2.04
CA ILE A 107 11.98 -21.53 -1.48
C ILE A 107 10.99 -20.44 -1.91
N LEU A 108 10.63 -20.38 -3.20
CA LEU A 108 9.63 -19.41 -3.67
C LEU A 108 8.29 -19.60 -2.96
N LEU A 109 7.83 -20.84 -2.86
CA LEU A 109 6.52 -21.15 -2.28
C LEU A 109 6.39 -20.74 -0.81
N PHE A 110 7.45 -20.92 -0.02
CA PHE A 110 7.41 -20.71 1.44
C PHE A 110 8.06 -19.42 1.93
N LEU A 111 8.95 -18.79 1.15
CA LEU A 111 9.80 -17.71 1.67
C LEU A 111 9.75 -16.41 0.87
N CYS A 112 9.49 -16.45 -0.44
CA CYS A 112 9.79 -15.29 -1.31
C CYS A 112 8.60 -14.84 -2.17
N CYS A 113 7.79 -15.77 -2.69
CA CYS A 113 6.59 -15.43 -3.48
C CYS A 113 5.68 -16.66 -3.66
N PHE A 114 4.66 -16.78 -2.81
CA PHE A 114 3.71 -17.90 -2.86
C PHE A 114 3.07 -18.10 -4.25
N PRO A 115 2.56 -17.06 -4.94
CA PRO A 115 1.93 -17.23 -6.26
C PRO A 115 2.87 -17.83 -7.31
N ILE A 116 4.11 -17.36 -7.39
CA ILE A 116 5.10 -17.84 -8.36
C ILE A 116 5.53 -19.27 -8.01
N GLY A 117 5.82 -19.55 -6.73
CA GLY A 117 6.16 -20.89 -6.28
C GLY A 117 5.05 -21.91 -6.58
N LEU A 118 3.79 -21.51 -6.36
CA LEU A 118 2.61 -22.32 -6.66
C LEU A 118 2.49 -22.58 -8.16
N PHE A 119 2.61 -21.54 -8.98
CA PHE A 119 2.58 -21.66 -10.44
C PHE A 119 3.64 -22.66 -10.93
N LEU A 120 4.90 -22.50 -10.53
CA LEU A 120 6.00 -23.37 -10.97
C LEU A 120 5.80 -24.84 -10.54
N LEU A 121 5.29 -25.07 -9.32
CA LEU A 121 5.00 -26.41 -8.80
C LEU A 121 3.99 -27.15 -9.69
N TRP A 122 2.92 -26.47 -10.11
CA TRP A 122 1.86 -27.06 -10.91
C TRP A 122 2.20 -27.12 -12.40
N TYR A 123 2.84 -26.08 -12.94
CA TYR A 123 3.27 -25.99 -14.34
C TYR A 123 4.27 -27.09 -14.70
N TYR A 124 5.34 -27.26 -13.90
CA TYR A 124 6.33 -28.33 -14.11
C TYR A 124 5.90 -29.70 -13.57
N LYS A 125 4.64 -29.82 -13.11
CA LYS A 125 4.04 -31.05 -12.59
C LYS A 125 4.94 -31.76 -11.56
N LYS A 126 5.56 -31.02 -10.63
CA LYS A 126 6.56 -31.56 -9.72
C LYS A 126 5.99 -32.58 -8.73
N GLY A 127 6.36 -33.85 -8.92
CA GLY A 127 5.85 -34.97 -8.14
C GLY A 127 4.46 -35.46 -8.59
N THR A 128 3.75 -36.14 -7.70
CA THR A 128 2.41 -36.66 -7.95
C THR A 128 1.36 -35.56 -7.79
N ARG A 129 0.11 -35.79 -8.25
CA ARG A 129 -0.99 -34.84 -8.00
C ARG A 129 -1.22 -34.63 -6.50
N SER A 130 -1.24 -35.72 -5.74
CA SER A 130 -1.45 -35.68 -4.28
C SER A 130 -0.33 -34.95 -3.54
N SER A 131 0.94 -35.16 -3.93
CA SER A 131 2.05 -34.44 -3.29
C SER A 131 1.99 -32.94 -3.53
N ARG A 132 1.58 -32.51 -4.74
CA ARG A 132 1.42 -31.08 -5.06
C ARG A 132 0.30 -30.43 -4.26
N ALA A 133 -0.84 -31.11 -4.13
CA ALA A 133 -1.95 -30.65 -3.31
C ALA A 133 -1.53 -30.50 -1.84
N MET A 134 -0.86 -31.51 -1.27
CA MET A 134 -0.40 -31.47 0.12
C MET A 134 0.58 -30.32 0.39
N ILE A 135 1.56 -30.10 -0.50
CA ILE A 135 2.52 -28.99 -0.38
C ILE A 135 1.80 -27.63 -0.50
N THR A 136 0.82 -27.52 -1.40
CA THR A 136 0.01 -26.30 -1.56
C THR A 136 -0.76 -25.98 -0.28
N ILE A 137 -1.44 -26.97 0.31
CA ILE A 137 -2.21 -26.80 1.55
C ILE A 137 -1.29 -26.38 2.71
N ALA A 138 -0.12 -27.01 2.84
CA ALA A 138 0.85 -26.64 3.87
C ALA A 138 1.36 -25.20 3.72
N ALA A 139 1.62 -24.75 2.49
CA ALA A 139 2.03 -23.38 2.21
C ALA A 139 0.91 -22.38 2.53
N VAL A 140 -0.33 -22.63 2.07
CA VAL A 140 -1.48 -21.77 2.37
C VAL A 140 -1.69 -21.62 3.87
N PHE A 141 -1.64 -22.74 4.61
CA PHE A 141 -1.77 -22.72 6.06
C PHE A 141 -0.69 -21.84 6.73
N LEU A 142 0.56 -21.97 6.30
CA LEU A 142 1.67 -21.17 6.83
C LEU A 142 1.45 -19.67 6.57
N TRP A 143 1.06 -19.29 5.35
CA TRP A 143 0.78 -17.90 5.00
C TRP A 143 -0.42 -17.32 5.76
N ILE A 144 -1.51 -18.09 5.92
CA ILE A 144 -2.67 -17.66 6.71
C ILE A 144 -2.31 -17.51 8.19
N ALA A 145 -1.55 -18.44 8.76
CA ALA A 145 -1.09 -18.35 10.14
C ALA A 145 -0.19 -17.13 10.36
N GLY A 146 0.71 -16.84 9.41
CA GLY A 146 1.55 -15.64 9.41
C GLY A 146 0.72 -14.36 9.37
N LEU A 147 -0.20 -14.24 8.41
CA LEU A 147 -1.10 -13.08 8.29
C LEU A 147 -1.98 -12.90 9.54
N PHE A 148 -2.50 -13.98 10.11
CA PHE A 148 -3.30 -13.92 11.32
C PHE A 148 -2.49 -13.46 12.53
N SER A 149 -1.24 -13.95 12.66
CA SER A 149 -0.32 -13.48 13.71
C SER A 149 -0.02 -11.99 13.55
N SER A 150 0.30 -11.53 12.34
CA SER A 150 0.55 -10.12 12.06
C SER A 150 -0.68 -9.25 12.34
N TYR A 151 -1.88 -9.70 11.94
CA TYR A 151 -3.14 -9.02 12.23
C TYR A 151 -3.39 -8.91 13.74
N ARG A 152 -3.21 -9.99 14.50
CA ARG A 152 -3.36 -10.00 15.96
C ARG A 152 -2.43 -9.00 16.63
N THR A 153 -1.15 -8.97 16.24
CA THR A 153 -0.17 -8.02 16.78
C THR A 153 -0.57 -6.59 16.44
N PHE A 154 -0.93 -6.32 15.18
CA PHE A 154 -1.39 -5.01 14.74
C PHE A 154 -2.61 -4.52 15.53
N THR A 155 -3.66 -5.34 15.66
CA THR A 155 -4.86 -4.97 16.43
C THR A 155 -4.53 -4.73 17.90
N SER A 156 -3.63 -5.51 18.51
CA SER A 156 -3.21 -5.30 19.90
C SER A 156 -2.51 -3.95 20.08
N SER A 157 -1.54 -3.63 19.22
CA SER A 157 -0.83 -2.35 19.27
C SER A 157 -1.76 -1.18 18.95
N PHE A 158 -2.70 -1.34 18.01
CA PHE A 158 -3.70 -0.33 17.70
C PHE A 158 -4.61 -0.04 18.89
N ASN A 159 -5.10 -1.07 19.58
CA ASN A 159 -5.92 -0.91 20.78
C ASN A 159 -5.15 -0.24 21.93
N GLU A 160 -3.87 -0.55 22.10
CA GLU A 160 -3.00 0.06 23.13
C GLU A 160 -2.79 1.56 22.85
N VAL A 161 -2.49 1.92 21.60
CA VAL A 161 -2.39 3.33 21.17
C VAL A 161 -3.72 4.05 21.35
N ASN A 162 -4.84 3.43 20.96
CA ASN A 162 -6.17 4.02 21.10
C ASN A 162 -6.56 4.22 22.57
N SER A 163 -6.18 3.29 23.46
CA SER A 163 -6.37 3.45 24.91
C SER A 163 -5.53 4.59 25.45
N ALA A 164 -4.24 4.66 25.09
CA ALA A 164 -3.36 5.75 25.52
C ALA A 164 -3.83 7.12 25.01
N TYR A 165 -4.33 7.18 23.78
CA TYR A 165 -4.94 8.38 23.22
C TYR A 165 -6.18 8.82 24.02
N ASN A 166 -7.08 7.89 24.35
CA ASN A 166 -8.27 8.18 25.15
C ASN A 166 -7.90 8.64 26.58
N ASP A 167 -6.86 8.05 27.18
CA ASP A 167 -6.37 8.45 28.51
C ASP A 167 -5.78 9.87 28.49
N ILE A 168 -5.02 10.21 27.44
CA ILE A 168 -4.49 11.57 27.23
C ILE A 168 -5.63 12.57 27.00
N MET A 169 -6.61 12.23 26.17
CA MET A 169 -7.75 13.11 25.88
C MET A 169 -8.62 13.33 27.12
N THR A 170 -8.84 12.28 27.93
CA THR A 170 -9.57 12.39 29.20
C THR A 170 -8.82 13.28 30.19
N SER A 171 -7.50 13.06 30.34
CA SER A 171 -6.63 13.86 31.22
C SER A 171 -6.54 15.32 30.77
N ALA A 172 -6.52 15.58 29.46
CA ALA A 172 -6.55 16.93 28.89
C ALA A 172 -7.89 17.63 29.17
N SER A 173 -9.02 16.91 29.11
CA SER A 173 -10.33 17.45 29.48
C SER A 173 -10.45 17.73 30.99
N GLU A 174 -9.82 16.91 31.83
CA GLU A 174 -9.77 17.13 33.29
C GLU A 174 -8.86 18.29 33.66
N ALA A 175 -7.73 18.47 32.96
CA ALA A 175 -6.83 19.62 33.13
C ALA A 175 -7.43 20.93 32.59
N GLY A 176 -8.22 20.88 31.51
CA GLY A 176 -8.96 22.02 30.97
C GLY A 176 -10.05 22.55 31.90
N ASN A 177 -10.63 21.70 32.75
CA ASN A 177 -11.64 22.07 33.74
C ASN A 177 -11.08 22.76 35.01
N LEU A 178 -9.75 22.90 35.13
CA LEU A 178 -9.08 23.51 36.30
C LEU A 178 -8.68 24.99 36.10
N PHE A 179 -8.92 25.56 34.92
CA PHE A 179 -8.63 26.97 34.60
C PHE A 179 -9.85 27.66 33.98
N LEU A 180 -10.85 27.94 34.81
CA LEU A 180 -11.83 28.99 34.52
C LEU A 180 -11.82 29.99 35.68
N PRO A 181 -11.13 31.13 35.58
CA PRO A 181 -11.59 32.31 36.26
C PRO A 181 -12.75 32.88 35.45
N GLU A 182 -13.98 32.74 35.97
CA GLU A 182 -15.07 33.64 35.62
C GLU A 182 -14.57 35.08 35.81
N THR A 183 -14.41 35.81 34.70
CA THR A 183 -14.24 37.25 34.77
C THR A 183 -15.14 37.87 33.72
N GLU A 184 -16.28 38.38 34.20
CA GLU A 184 -17.07 39.37 33.49
C GLU A 184 -16.18 40.55 33.10
N SER A 185 -16.16 40.91 31.83
CA SER A 185 -16.04 42.32 31.45
C SER A 185 -16.57 42.53 30.03
N THR A 186 -17.85 42.86 29.98
CA THR A 186 -18.47 43.54 28.85
C THR A 186 -17.69 44.81 28.56
N THR A 187 -17.03 44.87 27.40
CA THR A 187 -16.78 46.13 26.72
C THR A 187 -17.33 45.98 25.32
N GLU A 188 -18.57 46.44 25.12
CA GLU A 188 -19.13 46.69 23.81
C GLU A 188 -18.27 47.77 23.12
N SER A 189 -17.27 47.34 22.37
CA SER A 189 -16.81 48.11 21.23
C SER A 189 -17.69 47.71 20.06
N THR A 190 -18.49 48.66 19.58
CA THR A 190 -19.17 48.59 18.29
C THR A 190 -18.14 48.46 17.19
N SER A 191 -17.61 47.24 16.95
CA SER A 191 -16.91 46.93 15.73
C SER A 191 -17.96 46.75 14.66
N ASP A 192 -17.91 47.56 13.60
CA ASP A 192 -18.69 47.30 12.40
C ASP A 192 -18.26 45.93 11.86
N THR A 193 -19.08 44.90 12.13
CA THR A 193 -18.89 43.57 11.57
C THR A 193 -19.59 43.46 10.23
N GLU A 194 -18.96 42.78 9.29
CA GLU A 194 -19.49 42.62 7.93
C GLU A 194 -19.47 41.15 7.50
N ALA A 195 -20.19 40.81 6.44
CA ALA A 195 -20.12 39.46 5.87
C ALA A 195 -18.81 39.26 5.11
N TYR A 196 -18.14 38.15 5.34
CA TYR A 196 -16.90 37.75 4.66
C TYR A 196 -17.01 36.33 4.13
N SER A 197 -16.41 36.09 2.96
CA SER A 197 -16.24 34.73 2.47
C SER A 197 -15.00 34.60 1.61
N THR A 198 -14.33 33.46 1.73
CA THR A 198 -13.15 33.11 0.95
C THR A 198 -13.12 31.61 0.63
N THR A 199 -12.16 31.20 -0.20
CA THR A 199 -11.85 29.78 -0.43
C THR A 199 -10.44 29.50 0.06
N LEU A 200 -10.33 28.64 1.06
CA LEU A 200 -9.05 28.19 1.60
C LEU A 200 -8.57 26.96 0.84
N THR A 201 -7.30 26.95 0.47
CA THR A 201 -6.58 25.80 -0.10
C THR A 201 -5.46 25.37 0.84
N ALA A 202 -4.70 24.33 0.50
CA ALA A 202 -3.55 23.90 1.30
C ALA A 202 -2.66 25.09 1.73
N GLY A 203 -2.40 25.22 3.03
CA GLY A 203 -1.68 26.35 3.61
C GLY A 203 -2.01 26.64 5.07
N HIS A 204 -1.33 27.64 5.63
CA HIS A 204 -1.55 28.15 6.98
C HIS A 204 -2.13 29.57 6.96
N TYR A 205 -3.23 29.78 7.67
CA TYR A 205 -3.97 31.04 7.68
C TYR A 205 -4.08 31.55 9.11
N ILE A 206 -3.53 32.73 9.38
CA ILE A 206 -3.58 33.39 10.67
C ILE A 206 -4.86 34.25 10.71
N VAL A 207 -5.73 33.96 11.67
CA VAL A 207 -6.94 34.76 11.91
C VAL A 207 -6.53 36.15 12.39
N GLY A 208 -7.18 37.18 11.86
CA GLY A 208 -6.79 38.58 12.03
C GLY A 208 -5.68 39.05 11.07
N VAL A 209 -5.13 38.18 10.20
CA VAL A 209 -4.13 38.55 9.19
C VAL A 209 -4.54 38.10 7.80
N ASP A 210 -4.76 36.79 7.59
CA ASP A 210 -5.15 36.24 6.28
C ASP A 210 -6.67 36.07 6.15
N ILE A 211 -7.35 35.83 7.26
CA ILE A 211 -8.82 35.79 7.36
C ILE A 211 -9.26 36.60 8.59
N PRO A 212 -10.39 37.31 8.56
CA PRO A 212 -10.85 38.09 9.70
C PRO A 212 -11.32 37.19 10.85
N GLU A 213 -11.27 37.72 12.08
CA GLU A 213 -11.96 37.13 13.23
C GLU A 213 -13.48 37.10 12.99
N GLY A 214 -14.16 36.06 13.47
CA GLY A 214 -15.60 35.90 13.33
C GLY A 214 -16.07 34.46 13.57
N THR A 215 -17.36 34.22 13.31
CA THR A 215 -17.99 32.91 13.47
C THR A 215 -18.26 32.28 12.10
N TYR A 216 -17.52 31.22 11.78
CA TYR A 216 -17.46 30.63 10.45
C TYR A 216 -18.33 29.39 10.28
N ASP A 217 -18.92 29.30 9.10
CA ASP A 217 -19.38 28.07 8.48
C ASP A 217 -18.35 27.63 7.42
N PHE A 218 -18.00 26.35 7.44
CA PHE A 218 -17.07 25.74 6.50
C PHE A 218 -17.78 24.72 5.62
N PHE A 219 -17.48 24.72 4.32
CA PHE A 219 -18.02 23.76 3.37
C PHE A 219 -16.93 23.23 2.42
N SER A 220 -16.86 21.91 2.25
CA SER A 220 -15.92 21.24 1.37
C SER A 220 -16.35 21.36 -0.09
N LYS A 221 -15.66 22.21 -0.86
CA LYS A 221 -15.98 22.41 -2.29
C LYS A 221 -15.43 21.30 -3.17
N GLN A 222 -14.19 20.87 -2.89
CA GLN A 222 -13.46 19.91 -3.71
C GLN A 222 -12.33 19.26 -2.90
N GLY A 223 -11.97 18.04 -3.29
CA GLY A 223 -10.77 17.37 -2.81
C GLY A 223 -10.96 16.68 -1.46
N SER A 224 -9.83 16.36 -0.83
CA SER A 224 -9.79 15.78 0.51
C SER A 224 -8.53 16.21 1.24
N GLY A 225 -8.66 16.39 2.55
CA GLY A 225 -7.54 16.77 3.42
C GLY A 225 -8.03 17.03 4.83
N ASN A 226 -7.19 17.66 5.65
CA ASN A 226 -7.54 18.03 7.01
C ASN A 226 -7.79 19.54 7.09
N LEU A 227 -8.73 19.91 7.95
CA LEU A 227 -8.93 21.28 8.44
C LEU A 227 -8.70 21.25 9.95
N PHE A 228 -7.66 21.93 10.41
CA PHE A 228 -7.34 21.98 11.83
C PHE A 228 -6.86 23.36 12.28
N SER A 229 -6.92 23.62 13.58
CA SER A 229 -6.37 24.82 14.19
C SER A 229 -5.37 24.48 15.30
N ASP A 230 -4.46 25.40 15.56
CA ASP A 230 -3.43 25.26 16.60
C ASP A 230 -4.01 25.24 18.03
N ASP A 231 -5.16 25.89 18.24
CA ASP A 231 -5.91 25.91 19.49
C ASP A 231 -6.87 24.71 19.68
N GLY A 232 -6.98 23.83 18.67
CA GLY A 232 -7.84 22.65 18.70
C GLY A 232 -9.33 22.90 18.44
N THR A 233 -9.73 24.15 18.16
CA THR A 233 -11.11 24.51 17.77
C THR A 233 -11.56 23.75 16.51
N LEU A 234 -10.63 23.50 15.59
CA LEU A 234 -10.81 22.69 14.38
C LEU A 234 -9.90 21.45 14.45
N ASN A 235 -10.44 20.27 14.15
CA ASN A 235 -9.67 19.04 13.99
C ASN A 235 -10.46 18.01 13.19
N GLU A 236 -10.68 18.28 11.91
CA GLU A 236 -11.59 17.50 11.07
C GLU A 236 -10.92 17.01 9.80
N ILE A 237 -11.22 15.77 9.42
CA ILE A 237 -10.93 15.27 8.07
C ILE A 237 -12.06 15.77 7.18
N PHE A 238 -11.72 16.63 6.22
CA PHE A 238 -12.65 17.19 5.26
C PHE A 238 -12.58 16.43 3.94
N THR A 239 -13.73 16.10 3.37
CA THR A 239 -13.81 15.38 2.09
C THR A 239 -15.02 15.85 1.31
N ALA A 240 -14.81 16.32 0.09
CA ALA A 240 -15.91 16.77 -0.76
C ALA A 240 -16.80 15.60 -1.18
N ASP A 241 -18.10 15.88 -1.30
CA ASP A 241 -19.13 14.89 -1.65
C ASP A 241 -18.84 14.11 -2.93
N ASP A 242 -18.28 14.79 -3.92
CA ASP A 242 -17.98 14.23 -5.23
C ASP A 242 -16.54 13.72 -5.39
N SER A 243 -15.74 13.77 -4.31
CA SER A 243 -14.35 13.33 -4.32
C SER A 243 -14.22 11.85 -4.70
N LEU A 244 -13.10 11.51 -5.37
CA LEU A 244 -12.79 10.11 -5.68
C LEU A 244 -12.68 9.26 -4.43
N THR A 245 -12.13 9.83 -3.36
CA THR A 245 -11.97 9.21 -2.06
C THR A 245 -13.32 8.72 -1.53
N LYS A 246 -14.34 9.61 -1.47
CA LYS A 246 -15.68 9.25 -1.00
C LYS A 246 -16.36 8.22 -1.91
N LYS A 247 -16.31 8.41 -3.24
CA LYS A 247 -16.87 7.46 -4.22
C LYS A 247 -16.28 6.06 -4.11
N GLN A 248 -14.97 5.94 -3.90
CA GLN A 248 -14.32 4.64 -3.73
C GLN A 248 -14.80 3.94 -2.45
N PHE A 249 -14.92 4.65 -1.34
CA PHE A 249 -15.45 4.08 -0.10
C PHE A 249 -16.91 3.63 -0.25
N GLU A 250 -17.75 4.42 -0.92
CA GLU A 250 -19.13 4.07 -1.24
C GLU A 250 -19.22 2.82 -2.12
N ASP A 251 -18.35 2.68 -3.13
CA ASP A 251 -18.27 1.48 -3.98
C ASP A 251 -17.93 0.21 -3.19
N TYR A 252 -17.17 0.34 -2.09
CA TYR A 252 -16.88 -0.74 -1.15
C TYR A 252 -17.97 -0.95 -0.08
N GLY A 253 -19.08 -0.21 -0.15
CA GLY A 253 -20.20 -0.28 0.80
C GLY A 253 -19.91 0.40 2.14
N ILE A 254 -18.95 1.32 2.19
CA ILE A 254 -18.60 2.10 3.39
C ILE A 254 -19.23 3.49 3.25
N SER A 255 -20.38 3.69 3.89
CA SER A 255 -21.14 4.95 3.80
C SER A 255 -20.92 5.90 4.99
N ASP A 256 -20.56 5.39 6.17
CA ASP A 256 -20.19 6.19 7.35
C ASP A 256 -18.68 6.39 7.37
N ILE A 257 -18.20 7.35 6.59
CA ILE A 257 -16.78 7.75 6.60
C ILE A 257 -16.59 8.75 7.74
N TRP A 258 -15.47 8.67 8.46
CA TRP A 258 -15.07 9.63 9.51
C TRP A 258 -14.77 11.05 9.00
N SER A 259 -15.24 11.41 7.80
CA SER A 259 -15.01 12.71 7.15
C SER A 259 -16.25 13.57 7.20
N LYS A 260 -16.07 14.87 7.40
CA LYS A 260 -17.11 15.90 7.29
C LYS A 260 -17.01 16.62 5.94
N ASP A 261 -18.13 17.14 5.48
CA ASP A 261 -18.27 18.01 4.31
C ASP A 261 -18.69 19.44 4.71
N GLU A 262 -19.31 19.61 5.88
CA GLU A 262 -19.67 20.90 6.45
C GLU A 262 -19.39 21.00 7.97
N LEU A 263 -19.09 22.21 8.44
CA LEU A 263 -19.02 22.60 9.84
C LEU A 263 -19.73 23.93 10.01
N HIS A 264 -20.40 24.12 11.14
CA HIS A 264 -21.15 25.33 11.41
C HIS A 264 -20.74 25.96 12.73
N ASN A 265 -20.89 27.28 12.79
CA ASN A 265 -20.78 28.05 14.04
C ASN A 265 -19.41 27.88 14.75
N ILE A 266 -18.32 27.95 13.98
CA ILE A 266 -16.96 27.85 14.49
C ILE A 266 -16.43 29.25 14.80
N SER A 267 -16.25 29.57 16.08
CA SER A 267 -15.68 30.85 16.49
C SER A 267 -14.16 30.84 16.32
N LEU A 268 -13.65 31.75 15.49
CA LEU A 268 -12.22 31.92 15.26
C LEU A 268 -11.77 33.29 15.76
N VAL A 269 -10.83 33.30 16.69
CA VAL A 269 -10.29 34.52 17.32
C VAL A 269 -8.97 34.93 16.69
N SER A 270 -8.66 36.23 16.70
CA SER A 270 -7.39 36.74 16.16
C SER A 270 -6.18 36.02 16.78
N GLY A 271 -5.25 35.60 15.92
CA GLY A 271 -4.04 34.87 16.28
C GLY A 271 -4.12 33.34 16.11
N THR A 272 -5.32 32.75 16.06
CA THR A 272 -5.49 31.32 15.76
C THR A 272 -4.92 31.00 14.37
N ILE A 273 -4.20 29.90 14.24
CA ILE A 273 -3.65 29.42 12.97
C ILE A 273 -4.54 28.29 12.45
N VAL A 274 -5.26 28.56 11.37
CA VAL A 274 -6.07 27.58 10.64
C VAL A 274 -5.23 26.97 9.53
N SER A 275 -5.12 25.65 9.50
CA SER A 275 -4.34 24.92 8.50
C SER A 275 -5.23 24.01 7.67
N VAL A 276 -5.00 24.04 6.36
CA VAL A 276 -5.65 23.18 5.37
C VAL A 276 -4.57 22.32 4.71
N THR A 277 -4.83 21.02 4.53
CA THR A 277 -3.89 20.08 3.91
C THR A 277 -4.45 19.42 2.66
N GLY A 278 -3.58 18.79 1.88
CA GLY A 278 -3.97 18.00 0.71
C GLY A 278 -4.72 18.82 -0.35
N THR A 279 -5.50 18.14 -1.18
CA THR A 279 -6.17 18.74 -2.36
C THR A 279 -7.44 19.53 -2.00
N GLN A 280 -7.65 19.77 -0.71
CA GLN A 280 -8.87 20.35 -0.17
C GLN A 280 -9.04 21.82 -0.59
N GLN A 281 -10.25 22.15 -1.04
CA GLN A 281 -10.73 23.52 -1.23
C GLN A 281 -11.95 23.74 -0.34
N ILE A 282 -11.85 24.68 0.60
CA ILE A 282 -12.88 24.91 1.63
C ILE A 282 -13.49 26.29 1.43
N SER A 283 -14.82 26.35 1.30
CA SER A 283 -15.56 27.60 1.50
C SER A 283 -15.51 27.95 2.98
N ALA A 284 -14.96 29.11 3.32
CA ALA A 284 -15.06 29.68 4.66
C ALA A 284 -15.91 30.94 4.57
N GLY A 285 -17.01 31.01 5.31
CA GLY A 285 -17.89 32.17 5.33
C GLY A 285 -18.34 32.52 6.73
N CYS A 286 -18.38 33.81 7.05
CA CYS A 286 -18.92 34.33 8.29
C CYS A 286 -19.75 35.60 8.02
N SER A 287 -20.70 35.88 8.90
CA SER A 287 -21.59 37.05 8.78
C SER A 287 -21.18 38.21 9.68
N ASP A 288 -20.24 37.96 10.59
CA ASP A 288 -19.82 38.80 11.70
C ASP A 288 -18.30 39.08 11.66
N ALA A 289 -17.72 39.21 10.46
CA ALA A 289 -16.29 39.38 10.27
C ALA A 289 -15.78 40.72 10.81
N ASN A 290 -14.75 40.69 11.66
CA ASN A 290 -14.03 41.88 12.10
C ASN A 290 -12.95 42.31 11.09
N ILE A 291 -13.39 42.87 9.96
CA ILE A 291 -12.49 43.34 8.89
C ILE A 291 -11.59 44.48 9.37
N SER A 292 -12.13 45.40 10.17
CA SER A 292 -11.40 46.56 10.68
C SER A 292 -10.24 46.19 11.63
N GLY A 293 -10.32 45.01 12.25
CA GLY A 293 -9.30 44.47 13.14
C GLY A 293 -8.17 43.71 12.44
N MET A 294 -8.20 43.59 11.10
CA MET A 294 -7.15 42.89 10.37
C MET A 294 -5.83 43.65 10.36
N ALA A 295 -4.74 42.93 10.61
CA ALA A 295 -3.39 43.41 10.46
C ALA A 295 -2.81 42.99 9.09
N GLU A 296 -1.87 43.79 8.57
CA GLU A 296 -1.10 43.39 7.41
C GLU A 296 -0.07 42.31 7.79
N ARG A 297 0.13 41.34 6.90
CA ARG A 297 1.17 40.33 7.05
C ARG A 297 2.55 40.99 6.96
N GLU A 298 3.48 40.57 7.82
CA GLU A 298 4.86 41.04 7.75
C GLU A 298 5.47 40.72 6.38
N THR A 299 5.91 41.77 5.68
CA THR A 299 6.43 41.63 4.31
C THR A 299 7.83 41.03 4.31
N ASN A 300 7.96 39.91 3.62
CA ASN A 300 9.22 39.32 3.20
C ASN A 300 9.70 39.99 1.92
N ASN A 301 10.69 40.88 2.04
CA ASN A 301 11.25 41.62 0.91
C ASN A 301 12.27 40.80 0.08
N ALA A 302 12.34 39.49 0.28
CA ALA A 302 13.16 38.62 -0.55
C ALA A 302 12.70 38.63 -2.01
N HIS A 303 13.57 38.17 -2.89
CA HIS A 303 13.16 37.85 -4.25
C HIS A 303 12.56 36.46 -4.31
N THR A 304 11.76 36.20 -5.34
CA THR A 304 11.28 34.86 -5.63
C THR A 304 12.43 33.92 -5.99
N ILE A 305 12.40 32.70 -5.46
CA ILE A 305 13.48 31.70 -5.60
C ILE A 305 12.93 30.44 -6.25
N GLU A 306 13.65 29.87 -7.20
CA GLU A 306 13.35 28.53 -7.73
C GLU A 306 14.28 27.51 -7.09
N LEU A 307 13.70 26.47 -6.50
CA LEU A 307 14.45 25.38 -5.87
C LEU A 307 14.10 24.06 -6.55
N GLY A 308 15.13 23.30 -6.91
CA GLY A 308 15.00 21.92 -7.37
C GLY A 308 15.16 20.92 -6.23
N TYR A 309 15.30 19.64 -6.56
CA TYR A 309 15.63 18.57 -5.61
C TYR A 309 16.81 18.95 -4.69
N GLY A 310 16.63 18.82 -3.38
CA GLY A 310 17.68 19.12 -2.40
C GLY A 310 17.17 19.34 -0.98
N LEU A 311 18.13 19.67 -0.11
CA LEU A 311 17.90 20.12 1.27
C LEU A 311 18.37 21.57 1.32
N TYR A 312 17.50 22.49 1.73
CA TYR A 312 17.81 23.91 1.77
C TYR A 312 17.49 24.48 3.14
N ALA A 313 18.46 25.14 3.78
CA ALA A 313 18.31 25.75 5.08
C ALA A 313 17.86 27.20 4.97
N ALA A 314 16.75 27.55 5.62
CA ALA A 314 16.33 28.92 5.80
C ALA A 314 17.34 29.68 6.66
N GLY A 315 17.74 30.87 6.21
CA GLY A 315 18.85 31.67 6.79
C GLY A 315 20.18 31.51 6.07
N ASP A 316 20.40 30.39 5.36
CA ASP A 316 21.64 30.11 4.62
C ASP A 316 21.39 30.12 3.10
N ASP A 317 20.57 29.19 2.60
CA ASP A 317 20.27 29.05 1.17
C ASP A 317 19.25 30.09 0.67
N PHE A 318 18.32 30.50 1.54
CA PHE A 318 17.32 31.54 1.29
C PHE A 318 16.91 32.21 2.62
N PRO A 319 16.41 33.47 2.61
CA PRO A 319 16.03 34.14 3.85
C PRO A 319 14.90 33.42 4.59
N ALA A 320 14.95 33.37 5.93
CA ALA A 320 13.80 32.96 6.73
C ALA A 320 12.61 33.92 6.49
N GLY A 321 11.39 33.40 6.59
CA GLY A 321 10.17 34.19 6.37
C GLY A 321 8.98 33.37 5.89
N THR A 322 7.91 34.07 5.51
CA THR A 322 6.70 33.46 4.94
C THR A 322 6.79 33.40 3.41
N TYR A 323 6.37 32.26 2.84
CA TYR A 323 6.38 31.99 1.42
C TYR A 323 5.11 31.27 0.96
N ASP A 324 4.62 31.62 -0.23
CA ASP A 324 3.82 30.69 -1.02
C ASP A 324 4.75 29.75 -1.79
N ILE A 325 4.43 28.46 -1.77
CA ILE A 325 5.12 27.46 -2.58
C ILE A 325 4.28 27.18 -3.82
N VAL A 326 4.88 27.30 -4.99
CA VAL A 326 4.21 27.00 -6.27
C VAL A 326 5.01 25.95 -7.03
N TRP A 327 4.33 24.91 -7.49
CA TRP A 327 4.92 23.86 -8.32
C TRP A 327 5.37 24.39 -9.69
N ILE A 328 6.52 23.90 -10.17
CA ILE A 328 7.02 24.18 -11.53
C ILE A 328 7.01 22.90 -12.38
N GLU A 329 7.70 21.86 -11.93
CA GLU A 329 7.84 20.58 -12.66
C GLU A 329 8.15 19.42 -11.71
N GLY A 330 7.95 18.19 -12.19
CA GLY A 330 8.15 16.98 -11.38
C GLY A 330 7.01 16.73 -10.40
N ASN A 331 7.22 15.80 -9.48
CA ASN A 331 6.28 15.49 -8.42
C ASN A 331 7.00 14.79 -7.27
N GLY A 332 6.56 15.04 -6.04
CA GLY A 332 7.13 14.39 -4.87
C GLY A 332 6.74 15.08 -3.58
N ASN A 333 7.36 14.63 -2.49
CA ASN A 333 7.05 15.13 -1.16
C ASN A 333 7.90 16.36 -0.83
N ILE A 334 7.26 17.40 -0.27
CA ILE A 334 7.93 18.56 0.29
C ILE A 334 7.68 18.57 1.79
N MET A 335 8.76 18.69 2.57
CA MET A 335 8.71 18.58 4.02
C MET A 335 9.62 19.62 4.68
N THR A 336 9.15 20.22 5.77
CA THR A 336 10.00 20.99 6.68
C THR A 336 10.61 20.09 7.75
N GLU A 337 11.89 20.26 8.06
CA GLU A 337 12.60 19.58 9.14
C GLU A 337 13.27 20.59 10.09
N PRO A 338 12.95 20.59 11.40
CA PRO A 338 11.96 19.74 12.06
C PRO A 338 10.54 20.05 11.57
N TYR A 339 9.68 19.03 11.52
CA TYR A 339 8.29 19.23 11.15
C TYR A 339 7.52 19.82 12.32
N GLU A 340 6.78 20.88 12.03
CA GLU A 340 5.98 21.62 13.00
C GLU A 340 4.59 21.85 12.44
N MET A 341 3.59 21.32 13.15
CA MET A 341 2.23 21.17 12.62
C MET A 341 1.55 22.49 12.24
N ASN A 342 1.89 23.59 12.92
CA ASN A 342 1.21 24.88 12.77
C ASN A 342 1.86 25.79 11.72
N TYR A 343 3.03 25.42 11.19
CA TYR A 343 3.77 26.31 10.31
C TYR A 343 4.68 25.64 9.28
N GLY A 344 4.96 24.35 9.44
CA GLY A 344 5.73 23.54 8.50
C GLY A 344 4.85 22.81 7.48
N ILE A 345 5.46 22.34 6.40
CA ILE A 345 4.79 21.57 5.35
C ILE A 345 5.15 20.09 5.44
N ASN A 346 4.22 19.22 5.07
CA ASN A 346 4.48 17.83 4.71
C ASN A 346 3.43 17.39 3.68
N GLU A 347 3.67 17.70 2.42
CA GLU A 347 2.68 17.58 1.36
C GLU A 347 3.25 16.89 0.12
N ILE A 348 2.39 16.14 -0.57
CA ILE A 348 2.69 15.59 -1.89
C ILE A 348 2.29 16.64 -2.93
N MET A 349 3.30 17.20 -3.61
CA MET A 349 3.09 18.25 -4.59
C MET A 349 3.44 17.77 -6.01
N GLY A 350 2.79 18.37 -7.01
CA GLY A 350 3.20 18.33 -8.41
C GLY A 350 2.18 17.74 -9.37
N ASP A 351 2.69 17.18 -10.47
CA ASP A 351 1.86 16.57 -11.50
C ASP A 351 2.62 15.40 -12.15
N PRO A 352 2.31 14.15 -11.80
CA PRO A 352 3.00 12.98 -12.35
C PRO A 352 2.72 12.73 -13.84
N LEU A 353 1.76 13.45 -14.43
CA LEU A 353 1.31 13.26 -15.81
C LEU A 353 1.67 14.46 -16.70
N ALA A 354 2.32 15.50 -16.15
CA ALA A 354 2.74 16.67 -16.90
C ALA A 354 3.55 16.28 -18.15
N GLY A 355 3.06 16.65 -19.33
CA GLY A 355 3.71 16.37 -20.63
C GLY A 355 3.27 15.07 -21.31
N ASN A 356 2.40 14.25 -20.70
CA ASN A 356 1.85 13.03 -21.30
C ASN A 356 0.36 13.20 -21.65
N ASN A 357 0.03 13.03 -22.93
CA ASN A 357 -1.33 13.24 -23.46
C ASN A 357 -2.01 11.95 -23.94
N ASP A 358 -1.51 10.78 -23.56
CA ASP A 358 -2.13 9.51 -23.94
C ASP A 358 -3.45 9.22 -23.19
N GLU A 359 -4.23 8.28 -23.70
CA GLU A 359 -5.57 7.94 -23.18
C GLU A 359 -5.52 7.37 -21.75
N LEU A 360 -4.41 6.72 -21.39
CA LEU A 360 -4.14 6.24 -20.04
C LEU A 360 -3.90 7.41 -19.07
N SER A 361 -3.14 8.42 -19.51
CA SER A 361 -2.85 9.64 -18.74
C SER A 361 -4.12 10.43 -18.44
N GLN A 362 -5.06 10.52 -19.38
CA GLN A 362 -6.37 11.13 -19.14
C GLN A 362 -7.21 10.37 -18.11
N SER A 363 -7.06 9.04 -18.06
CA SER A 363 -7.75 8.22 -17.05
C SER A 363 -7.11 8.34 -15.65
N LEU A 364 -5.80 8.58 -15.59
CA LEU A 364 -5.04 8.75 -14.35
C LEU A 364 -5.05 10.20 -13.83
N SER A 365 -5.41 11.19 -14.64
CA SER A 365 -5.42 12.61 -14.24
C SER A 365 -6.31 12.87 -13.03
N LYS A 366 -7.45 12.18 -12.95
CA LYS A 366 -8.36 12.26 -11.80
C LYS A 366 -7.68 11.81 -10.50
N LEU A 367 -6.87 10.75 -10.54
CA LEU A 367 -6.11 10.29 -9.37
C LEU A 367 -5.01 11.29 -9.00
N ALA A 368 -4.36 11.89 -9.99
CA ALA A 368 -3.38 12.95 -9.75
C ALA A 368 -4.02 14.17 -9.08
N ASP A 369 -5.15 14.65 -9.60
CA ASP A 369 -5.90 15.79 -9.04
C ASP A 369 -6.44 15.53 -7.62
N ALA A 370 -6.61 14.27 -7.23
CA ALA A 370 -7.03 13.90 -5.88
C ALA A 370 -5.89 13.83 -4.86
N LEU A 371 -4.64 13.66 -5.32
CA LEU A 371 -3.48 13.37 -4.46
C LEU A 371 -2.43 14.48 -4.41
N TYR A 372 -2.25 15.23 -5.51
CA TYR A 372 -1.15 16.17 -5.65
C TYR A 372 -1.65 17.61 -5.58
N ILE A 373 -1.10 18.39 -4.64
CA ILE A 373 -1.31 19.84 -4.63
C ILE A 373 -0.32 20.54 -5.57
N LYS A 374 -0.70 21.69 -6.09
CA LYS A 374 0.19 22.51 -6.96
C LYS A 374 0.64 23.81 -6.30
N GLN A 375 0.03 24.16 -5.17
CA GLN A 375 0.35 25.34 -4.39
C GLN A 375 0.14 25.06 -2.91
N PHE A 376 0.98 25.65 -2.07
CA PHE A 376 0.82 25.70 -0.63
C PHE A 376 0.99 27.15 -0.17
N THR A 377 0.01 27.68 0.54
CA THR A 377 -0.07 29.10 0.89
C THR A 377 0.53 29.36 2.27
N ASN A 378 1.29 30.45 2.41
CA ASN A 378 1.79 30.95 3.70
C ASN A 378 2.61 29.93 4.52
N LEU A 379 3.50 29.15 3.89
CA LEU A 379 4.50 28.38 4.61
C LEU A 379 5.42 29.32 5.40
N ILE A 380 5.66 29.06 6.68
CA ILE A 380 6.57 29.87 7.51
C ILE A 380 7.84 29.06 7.77
N LEU A 381 8.97 29.59 7.32
CA LEU A 381 10.29 28.97 7.49
C LEU A 381 11.12 29.83 8.45
N LYS A 382 11.43 29.28 9.63
CA LYS A 382 12.26 29.93 10.65
C LYS A 382 13.73 29.72 10.35
N GLU A 383 14.57 30.52 10.99
CA GLU A 383 16.03 30.38 10.87
C GLU A 383 16.48 28.95 11.23
N ASN A 384 17.25 28.32 10.34
CA ASN A 384 17.72 26.94 10.38
C ASN A 384 16.68 25.84 10.09
N ASP A 385 15.43 26.18 9.76
CA ASP A 385 14.49 25.18 9.24
C ASP A 385 15.00 24.65 7.88
N ILE A 386 14.93 23.33 7.70
CA ILE A 386 15.36 22.67 6.46
C ILE A 386 14.13 22.37 5.61
N LEU A 387 14.09 22.90 4.40
CA LEU A 387 13.12 22.52 3.38
C LEU A 387 13.67 21.35 2.55
N ASN A 388 13.09 20.16 2.76
CA ASN A 388 13.42 18.93 2.07
C ASN A 388 12.53 18.76 0.83
N ILE A 389 13.13 18.83 -0.35
CA ILE A 389 12.44 18.81 -1.65
C ILE A 389 12.84 17.53 -2.40
N LYS A 390 11.88 16.61 -2.63
CA LYS A 390 12.13 15.31 -3.30
C LYS A 390 11.50 15.27 -4.70
N ASP A 391 12.32 15.03 -5.72
CA ASP A 391 11.90 14.77 -7.12
C ASP A 391 10.96 15.83 -7.76
N ILE A 392 10.97 17.06 -7.23
CA ILE A 392 10.13 18.17 -7.64
C ILE A 392 10.95 19.46 -7.73
N LYS A 393 10.51 20.36 -8.62
CA LYS A 393 10.98 21.74 -8.69
C LYS A 393 9.85 22.69 -8.31
N ILE A 394 10.15 23.65 -7.45
CA ILE A 394 9.20 24.62 -6.92
C ILE A 394 9.72 26.05 -7.01
N LYS A 395 8.79 26.98 -6.79
CA LYS A 395 9.01 28.40 -6.63
C LYS A 395 8.60 28.82 -5.22
N LEU A 396 9.50 29.45 -4.48
CA LEU A 396 9.23 30.12 -3.21
C LEU A 396 8.93 31.60 -3.48
N ILE A 397 7.68 31.99 -3.33
CA ILE A 397 7.21 33.37 -3.53
C ILE A 397 7.08 34.03 -2.15
N PRO A 398 7.95 34.98 -1.78
CA PRO A 398 7.88 35.64 -0.49
C PRO A 398 6.58 36.46 -0.36
N LYS A 399 6.00 36.48 0.85
CA LYS A 399 4.74 37.17 1.17
C LYS A 399 4.91 38.57 1.69
#